data_AF-A0A6C1RTZ8-F1
#
_entry.id   AF-A0A6C1RTZ8-F1
#
_cell.length_a   1.000
_cell.length_b   1.000
_cell.length_c   1.000
_cell.angle_alpha   90.00
_cell.angle_beta   90.00
_cell.angle_gamma   90.00
#
_symmetry.space_group_name_H-M   'P 1'
#
loop_
_entity.id
_entity.type
_entity.pdbx_description
1 polymer ?
#
loop_
_entity_poly.entity_id
_entity_poly.type
_entity_poly.pdbx_seq_one_letter_code
_entity_poly.pdbx_strand_id
1 'polypeptide(L)'
;MLFEIQIVPVGADPHISNAIADSVSIIDSAGLRYQLTASGTLIEGDWDEVIPVLKRAHEQARRYAPHLITTIRVEDDPEATEQLTENVEHVRSKLRQSDAAEKRDSEVDKSSIESFPASDPPGFNARNS
;
A
#
# COMPACT_ATOMS: atom_id res chain seq x y z
N MET A 1 16.22 -7.14 5.60
CA MET A 1 16.04 -5.88 4.85
C MET A 1 14.88 -6.04 3.87
N LEU A 2 14.23 -4.93 3.47
CA LEU A 2 13.20 -4.93 2.44
C LEU A 2 13.73 -4.26 1.16
N PHE A 3 13.59 -4.96 0.04
CA PHE A 3 14.00 -4.50 -1.27
C PHE A 3 12.78 -4.29 -2.16
N GLU A 4 12.84 -3.30 -3.03
CA GLU A 4 11.92 -3.13 -4.14
C GLU A 4 12.72 -3.04 -5.43
N ILE A 5 12.39 -3.88 -6.41
CA ILE A 5 12.93 -3.80 -7.77
C ILE A 5 11.83 -3.42 -8.77
N GLN A 6 12.15 -2.45 -9.61
CA GLN A 6 11.34 -2.02 -10.74
C GLN A 6 12.19 -2.07 -12.00
N ILE A 7 11.68 -2.73 -13.04
CA ILE A 7 12.39 -2.88 -14.31
C ILE A 7 11.54 -2.27 -15.42
N VAL A 8 12.11 -1.30 -16.13
CA VAL A 8 11.45 -0.55 -17.20
C VAL A 8 12.27 -0.67 -18.49
N PRO A 9 11.86 -1.54 -19.42
CA PRO A 9 12.45 -1.60 -20.75
C PRO A 9 12.12 -0.33 -21.54
N VAL A 10 13.12 0.34 -22.09
CA VAL A 10 12.96 1.59 -22.86
C VAL A 10 13.13 1.31 -24.35
N GLY A 11 12.16 1.77 -25.15
CA GLY A 11 12.16 1.54 -26.60
C GLY A 11 11.83 0.10 -27.01
N ALA A 12 11.26 -0.67 -26.08
CA ALA A 12 10.74 -2.01 -26.34
C ALA A 12 9.31 -1.97 -26.90
N ASP A 13 8.87 -3.10 -27.45
CA ASP A 13 7.46 -3.36 -27.76
C ASP A 13 6.58 -3.12 -26.50
N PRO A 14 5.34 -2.59 -26.63
CA PRO A 14 4.41 -2.42 -25.51
C PRO A 14 4.17 -3.69 -24.67
N HIS A 15 4.47 -4.88 -25.19
CA HIS A 15 4.33 -6.15 -24.47
C HIS A 15 5.50 -6.45 -23.50
N ILE A 16 5.70 -5.58 -22.51
CA ILE A 16 6.73 -5.73 -21.47
C ILE A 16 6.47 -6.90 -20.50
N SER A 17 5.26 -7.47 -20.49
CA SER A 17 4.83 -8.51 -19.55
C SER A 17 5.72 -9.75 -19.56
N ASN A 18 6.24 -10.15 -20.72
CA ASN A 18 7.14 -11.30 -20.82
C ASN A 18 8.49 -11.04 -20.12
N ALA A 19 9.05 -9.83 -20.28
CA ALA A 19 10.29 -9.46 -19.62
C ALA A 19 10.14 -9.44 -18.09
N ILE A 20 8.99 -8.97 -17.60
CA ILE A 20 8.67 -8.96 -16.17
C ILE A 20 8.43 -10.38 -15.65
N ALA A 21 7.66 -11.21 -16.37
CA ALA A 21 7.37 -12.59 -15.96
C ALA A 21 8.66 -13.41 -15.78
N ASP A 22 9.59 -13.33 -16.73
CA ASP A 22 10.89 -14.01 -16.65
C ASP A 22 11.75 -13.51 -15.48
N SER A 23 11.70 -12.20 -15.21
CA SER A 23 12.42 -11.59 -14.08
C SER A 23 11.85 -12.06 -12.73
N VAL A 24 10.53 -12.13 -12.62
CA VAL A 24 9.84 -12.64 -11.42
C VAL A 24 10.10 -14.13 -11.22
N SER A 25 10.16 -14.92 -12.29
CA SER A 25 10.48 -16.36 -12.20
C SER A 25 11.87 -16.61 -11.58
N ILE A 26 12.84 -15.73 -11.82
CA ILE A 26 14.17 -15.81 -11.17
C ILE A 26 14.08 -15.57 -9.66
N ILE A 27 13.25 -14.61 -9.24
CA ILE A 27 13.01 -14.29 -7.83
C ILE A 27 12.30 -15.46 -7.14
N ASP A 28 11.25 -15.99 -7.78
CA ASP A 28 10.48 -17.14 -7.30
C ASP A 28 11.38 -18.38 -7.11
N SER A 29 12.22 -18.66 -8.11
CA SER A 29 13.18 -19.78 -8.07
C SER A 29 14.27 -19.62 -7.01
N ALA A 30 14.50 -18.41 -6.50
CA ALA A 30 15.47 -18.16 -5.43
C ALA A 30 14.93 -18.55 -4.05
N GLY A 31 13.63 -18.81 -3.91
CA GLY A 31 13.00 -19.18 -2.64
C GLY A 31 12.94 -18.03 -1.63
N LEU A 32 13.13 -16.79 -2.07
CA LEU A 32 13.03 -15.60 -1.22
C LEU A 32 11.56 -15.26 -0.96
N ARG A 33 11.28 -14.64 0.20
CA ARG A 33 9.96 -14.05 0.43
C ARG A 33 9.81 -12.83 -0.48
N TYR A 34 8.78 -12.81 -1.31
CA TYR A 34 8.53 -11.69 -2.22
C TYR A 34 7.04 -11.44 -2.39
N GLN A 35 6.72 -10.24 -2.87
CA GLN A 35 5.39 -9.85 -3.27
C GLN A 35 5.45 -9.06 -4.58
N LEU A 36 4.81 -9.61 -5.63
CA LEU A 36 4.60 -8.88 -6.87
C LEU A 36 3.50 -7.84 -6.68
N THR A 37 3.75 -6.61 -7.14
CA THR A 37 2.80 -5.50 -7.13
C THR A 37 2.58 -4.98 -8.55
N ALA A 38 1.68 -4.02 -8.72
CA ALA A 38 1.43 -3.40 -10.03
C ALA A 38 2.62 -2.57 -10.55
N SER A 39 3.49 -2.08 -9.67
CA SER A 39 4.59 -1.16 -10.01
C SER A 39 5.98 -1.76 -9.86
N GLY A 40 6.11 -2.92 -9.22
CA GLY A 40 7.41 -3.53 -8.93
C GLY A 40 7.28 -4.82 -8.12
N THR A 41 8.41 -5.39 -7.75
CA THR A 41 8.47 -6.59 -6.89
C THR A 41 9.17 -6.25 -5.59
N LEU A 42 8.49 -6.51 -4.48
CA LEU A 42 9.04 -6.38 -3.13
C LEU A 42 9.68 -7.70 -2.74
N ILE A 43 10.86 -7.68 -2.12
CA ILE A 43 11.63 -8.87 -1.73
C ILE A 43 12.17 -8.64 -0.32
N GLU A 44 12.03 -9.63 0.55
CA GLU A 44 12.56 -9.59 1.90
C GLU A 44 13.71 -10.61 2.04
N GLY A 45 14.84 -10.15 2.58
CA GLY A 45 16.01 -10.99 2.78
C GLY A 45 17.26 -10.21 3.17
N ASP A 46 18.38 -10.92 3.20
CA ASP A 46 19.69 -10.35 3.47
C ASP A 46 20.34 -9.78 2.19
N TRP A 47 21.21 -8.78 2.37
CA TRP A 47 21.88 -8.09 1.26
C TRP A 47 22.59 -9.06 0.30
N ASP A 48 23.41 -9.96 0.86
CA ASP A 48 24.20 -10.90 0.07
C ASP A 48 23.36 -11.99 -0.61
N GLU A 49 22.14 -12.24 -0.14
CA GLU A 49 21.20 -13.17 -0.75
C GLU A 49 20.39 -12.52 -1.87
N VAL A 50 19.91 -11.29 -1.63
CA VAL A 50 18.99 -10.58 -2.53
C VAL A 50 19.72 -9.94 -3.71
N ILE A 51 20.86 -9.28 -3.50
CA ILE A 51 21.58 -8.56 -4.57
C ILE A 51 21.93 -9.46 -5.77
N PRO A 52 22.43 -10.70 -5.60
CA PRO A 52 22.67 -11.60 -6.73
C PRO A 52 21.40 -11.99 -7.49
N VAL A 53 20.25 -12.05 -6.82
CA VAL A 53 18.94 -12.32 -7.45
C VAL A 53 18.51 -11.12 -8.29
N LEU A 54 18.59 -9.90 -7.73
CA LEU A 54 18.26 -8.65 -8.45
C LEU A 54 19.11 -8.48 -9.71
N LYS A 55 20.41 -8.79 -9.62
CA LYS A 55 21.34 -8.77 -10.75
C LYS A 55 20.89 -9.71 -11.87
N ARG A 56 20.55 -10.96 -11.53
CA ARG A 56 20.08 -11.96 -12.50
C ARG A 56 18.76 -11.52 -13.16
N ALA A 57 17.84 -10.96 -12.38
CA ALA A 57 16.58 -10.41 -12.90
C ALA A 57 16.83 -9.26 -13.90
N HIS A 58 17.72 -8.32 -13.57
CA HIS A 58 18.11 -7.23 -14.48
C HIS A 58 18.74 -7.78 -15.78
N GLU A 59 19.67 -8.73 -15.68
CA GLU A 59 20.33 -9.34 -16.85
C GLU A 59 19.35 -10.10 -17.75
N GLN A 60 18.35 -10.76 -17.16
CA GLN A 60 17.29 -11.44 -17.91
C GLN A 60 16.44 -10.44 -18.68
N ALA A 61 15.96 -9.38 -18.03
CA ALA A 61 15.16 -8.34 -18.66
C ALA A 61 15.92 -7.59 -19.76
N ARG A 62 17.25 -7.47 -19.65
CA ARG A 62 18.10 -6.82 -20.67
C ARG A 62 18.07 -7.52 -22.03
N ARG A 63 17.63 -8.78 -22.10
CA ARG A 63 17.47 -9.51 -23.36
C ARG A 63 16.29 -9.00 -24.21
N TYR A 64 15.37 -8.25 -23.60
CA TYR A 64 14.14 -7.78 -24.25
C TYR A 64 14.24 -6.36 -24.82
N ALA A 65 15.24 -5.58 -24.39
CA ALA A 65 15.37 -4.20 -24.82
C ALA A 65 16.83 -3.72 -24.85
N PRO A 66 17.21 -2.85 -25.81
CA PRO A 66 18.55 -2.31 -25.90
C PRO A 66 18.88 -1.34 -24.75
N HIS A 67 17.84 -0.74 -24.14
CA HIS A 67 17.96 0.16 -23.01
C HIS A 67 17.00 -0.32 -21.92
N LEU A 68 17.53 -0.48 -20.71
CA LEU A 68 16.80 -0.89 -19.53
C LEU A 68 17.06 0.10 -18.40
N ILE A 69 16.01 0.60 -17.78
CA ILE A 69 16.09 1.34 -16.52
C ILE A 69 15.68 0.37 -15.42
N THR A 70 16.50 0.28 -14.37
CA THR A 70 16.18 -0.52 -13.19
C THR A 70 16.36 0.33 -11.96
N THR A 71 15.30 0.40 -11.16
CA THR A 71 15.30 1.09 -9.87
C THR A 71 15.31 0.03 -8.79
N ILE A 72 16.26 0.15 -7.86
CA ILE A 72 16.33 -0.68 -6.66
C ILE A 72 16.24 0.25 -5.47
N ARG A 73 15.27 0.01 -4.59
CA ARG A 73 15.14 0.67 -3.30
C ARG A 73 15.38 -0.35 -2.20
N VAL A 74 16.16 0.04 -1.20
CA VAL A 74 16.49 -0.82 -0.06
C VAL A 74 16.14 -0.07 1.21
N GLU A 75 15.31 -0.70 2.02
CA GLU A 75 15.03 -0.29 3.39
C GLU A 75 15.80 -1.23 4.31
N ASP A 76 16.77 -0.65 5.01
CA ASP A 76 17.57 -1.33 6.02
C ASP A 76 17.18 -0.80 7.40
N ASP A 77 16.35 -1.59 8.07
CA ASP A 77 15.94 -1.38 9.44
C ASP A 77 16.28 -2.65 10.24
N PRO A 78 17.30 -2.60 11.12
CA PRO A 78 17.71 -3.73 11.95
C PRO A 78 16.64 -4.20 12.95
N GLU A 79 15.68 -3.35 13.29
CA GLU A 79 14.64 -3.64 14.28
C GLU A 79 13.37 -4.23 13.64
N ALA A 80 13.20 -4.06 12.33
CA ALA A 80 11.97 -4.44 11.65
C ALA A 80 12.01 -5.88 11.12
N THR A 81 10.99 -6.66 11.49
CA THR A 81 10.78 -8.04 11.04
C THR A 81 9.55 -8.15 10.14
N GLU A 82 9.53 -9.12 9.22
CA GLU A 82 8.34 -9.41 8.39
C GLU A 82 7.71 -8.17 7.73
N GLN A 83 8.58 -7.28 7.25
CA GLN A 83 8.24 -5.93 6.80
C GLN A 83 7.19 -5.92 5.68
N LEU A 84 7.12 -6.98 4.87
CA LEU A 84 6.08 -7.16 3.85
C LEU A 84 4.66 -7.15 4.45
N THR A 85 4.48 -7.70 5.65
CA THR A 85 3.16 -7.86 6.30
C THR A 85 2.95 -6.81 7.40
N GLU A 86 3.95 -6.58 8.26
CA GLU A 86 3.83 -5.68 9.40
C GLU A 86 3.51 -4.24 8.99
N ASN A 87 4.19 -3.72 7.96
CA ASN A 87 3.99 -2.35 7.48
C ASN A 87 2.54 -2.14 7.00
N VAL A 88 1.99 -3.12 6.29
CA VAL A 88 0.61 -3.06 5.80
C VAL A 88 -0.38 -3.12 6.96
N GLU A 89 -0.13 -3.97 7.95
CA GLU A 89 -1.03 -4.12 9.11
C GLU A 89 -1.00 -2.90 10.02
N HIS A 90 0.17 -2.28 10.22
CA HIS A 90 0.32 -1.03 10.96
C HIS A 90 -0.53 0.09 10.33
N VAL A 91 -0.45 0.25 9.01
CA VAL A 91 -1.27 1.23 8.28
C VAL A 91 -2.75 0.91 8.41
N ARG A 92 -3.16 -0.36 8.20
CA ARG A 92 -4.56 -0.80 8.32
C ARG A 92 -5.14 -0.54 9.72
N SER A 93 -4.36 -0.81 10.76
CA SER A 93 -4.74 -0.56 12.15
C SER A 93 -5.00 0.92 12.40
N LYS A 94 -4.13 1.81 11.89
CA LYS A 94 -4.30 3.26 12.01
C LYS A 94 -5.51 3.79 11.25
N LEU A 95 -5.78 3.27 10.05
CA LEU A 95 -6.98 3.63 9.28
C LEU A 95 -8.27 3.23 10.01
N ARG A 96 -8.30 2.04 10.63
CA ARG A 96 -9.47 1.63 11.44
C ARG A 96 -9.68 2.54 12.66
N GLN A 97 -8.62 3.06 13.25
CA GLN A 97 -8.69 3.98 14.39
C GLN A 97 -9.23 5.36 13.98
N SER A 98 -8.84 5.87 12.80
CA SER A 98 -9.39 7.13 12.26
C SER A 98 -10.87 7.00 11.94
N ASP A 99 -11.27 5.91 11.28
CA ASP A 99 -12.68 5.66 10.92
C ASP A 99 -13.57 5.53 12.18
N ALA A 100 -13.04 4.93 13.25
CA ALA A 100 -13.74 4.81 14.52
C ALA A 100 -13.82 6.14 15.29
N ALA A 101 -12.83 7.02 15.15
CA ALA A 101 -12.86 8.36 15.73
C ALA A 101 -13.90 9.24 15.03
N GLU A 102 -13.93 9.21 13.70
CA GLU A 102 -14.85 10.01 12.89
C GLU A 102 -16.31 9.57 13.05
N LYS A 103 -16.56 8.27 13.24
CA LYS A 103 -17.90 7.76 13.60
C LYS A 103 -18.36 8.23 14.98
N ARG A 104 -17.48 8.25 15.99
CA ARG A 104 -17.81 8.76 17.34
C ARG A 104 -18.14 10.25 17.31
N ASP A 105 -17.37 11.04 16.58
CA ASP A 105 -17.64 12.48 16.47
C ASP A 105 -18.97 12.77 15.74
N SER A 106 -19.32 11.96 14.73
CA SER A 106 -20.62 12.06 14.04
C SER A 106 -21.83 11.60 14.87
N GLU A 107 -21.63 10.72 15.84
CA GLU A 107 -22.68 10.18 16.72
C GLU A 107 -22.93 11.11 17.93
N VAL A 108 -21.86 11.74 18.45
CA VAL A 108 -21.95 12.79 19.47
C VAL A 108 -22.71 14.03 18.93
N ASP A 109 -22.49 14.41 17.67
CA ASP A 109 -23.20 15.53 17.02
C ASP A 109 -24.72 15.26 16.86
N LYS A 110 -25.12 14.03 16.52
CA LYS A 110 -26.53 13.65 16.45
C LYS A 110 -27.22 13.60 17.81
N SER A 111 -26.53 13.14 18.86
CA SER A 111 -27.11 13.08 20.21
C SER A 111 -27.38 14.47 20.81
N SER A 112 -26.64 15.49 20.36
CA SER A 112 -26.83 16.89 20.75
C SER A 112 -28.07 17.55 20.12
N ILE A 113 -28.63 16.95 19.07
CA ILE A 113 -29.84 17.44 18.37
C ILE A 113 -31.12 16.87 19.02
N GLU A 114 -31.06 15.68 19.63
CA GLU A 114 -32.24 15.01 20.23
C GLU A 114 -32.58 15.46 21.66
N SER A 115 -31.78 16.32 22.29
CA SER A 115 -31.99 16.78 23.67
C SER A 115 -32.75 18.11 23.83
N PHE A 116 -33.33 18.66 22.77
CA PHE A 116 -34.21 19.83 22.91
C PHE A 116 -35.61 19.36 23.38
N PRO A 117 -36.07 19.71 24.60
CA PRO A 117 -37.43 19.42 24.98
C PRO A 117 -38.37 20.18 24.04
N ALA A 118 -39.35 19.48 23.46
CA ALA A 118 -40.44 20.10 22.75
C ALA A 118 -41.14 21.08 23.71
N SER A 119 -40.83 22.36 23.60
CA SER A 119 -41.55 23.40 24.33
C SER A 119 -42.95 23.48 23.74
N ASP A 120 -43.96 23.23 24.57
CA ASP A 120 -45.37 23.37 24.19
C ASP A 120 -45.62 24.73 23.51
N PRO A 121 -46.36 24.77 22.39
CA PRO A 121 -46.66 26.03 21.73
C PRO A 121 -47.52 26.92 22.64
N PRO A 122 -47.22 28.22 22.75
CA PRO A 122 -48.01 29.10 23.60
C PRO A 122 -49.43 29.25 23.07
N GLY A 123 -50.41 29.02 23.93
CA GLY A 123 -51.84 29.13 23.63
C GLY A 123 -52.22 30.52 23.12
N PHE A 124 -52.70 30.57 21.89
CA PHE A 124 -53.20 31.80 21.26
C PHE A 124 -54.57 32.15 21.84
N ASN A 125 -54.58 33.07 22.82
CA ASN A 125 -55.77 33.59 23.46
C ASN A 125 -56.22 34.85 22.70
N ALA A 126 -57.03 34.69 21.65
CA ALA A 126 -57.61 35.82 20.92
C ALA A 126 -58.79 36.40 21.72
N ARG A 127 -58.58 37.57 22.32
CA ARG A 127 -59.63 38.40 22.93
C ARG A 127 -60.48 39.08 21.84
N ASN A 128 -61.79 39.04 22.07
CA ASN A 128 -62.90 39.78 21.44
C ASN A 128 -62.56 41.17 20.86
N SER A 129 -63.17 41.49 19.71
CA SER A 129 -64.12 42.61 19.50
C SER A 129 -64.87 42.42 18.18
#